data_AF-A0A7Z1KJM9-F1
#
_entry.id   AF-A0A7Z1KJM9-F1
#
_cell.length_a   1.000
_cell.length_b   1.000
_cell.length_c   1.000
_cell.angle_alpha   90.00
_cell.angle_beta   90.00
_cell.angle_gamma   90.00
#
_symmetry.space_group_name_H-M   'P 1'
#
loop_
_entity.id
_entity.type
_entity.pdbx_description
1 polymer ?
#
loop_
_entity_poly.entity_id
_entity_poly.type
_entity_poly.pdbx_seq_one_letter_code
_entity_poly.pdbx_strand_id
1 'polypeptide(L)'
;LGLYNGEGIRTPGEYTVYYQHQLPTGDYTKSDDYHFKNANEGLYNAMNQDPQLRASLERRYPGIYEHVSPGARNGYSSEPPRGTTWHHANQPGSLELVVFEHHRKYSKIYHPDGTGGRNKWGGGSGCR
;
A
#
# COMPACT_ATOMS: atom_id res chain seq x y z
N LEU A 1 23.76 -2.60 -19.84
CA LEU A 1 22.70 -1.68 -19.36
C LEU A 1 21.37 -2.38 -19.61
N GLY A 2 20.63 -2.95 -18.67
CA GLY A 2 20.76 -3.00 -17.22
C GLY A 2 19.91 -4.15 -16.65
N LEU A 3 20.21 -4.65 -15.45
CA LEU A 3 19.59 -5.85 -14.86
C LEU A 3 18.12 -5.63 -14.44
N TYR A 4 17.67 -4.37 -14.36
CA TYR A 4 16.30 -4.00 -13.99
C TYR A 4 15.89 -2.60 -14.45
N ASN A 5 14.58 -2.35 -14.50
CA ASN A 5 14.02 -1.04 -14.84
C ASN A 5 14.42 0.02 -13.80
N GLY A 6 15.00 1.14 -14.25
CA GLY A 6 15.39 2.26 -13.39
C GLY A 6 16.82 2.16 -12.85
N GLU A 7 17.60 1.14 -13.22
CA GLU A 7 19.01 1.04 -12.85
C GLU A 7 19.79 2.30 -13.27
N GLY A 8 20.58 2.85 -12.35
CA GLY A 8 21.38 4.06 -12.56
C GLY A 8 20.59 5.38 -12.58
N ILE A 9 19.26 5.33 -12.50
CA ILE A 9 18.36 6.50 -12.51
C ILE A 9 17.55 6.60 -11.20
N ARG A 10 17.24 5.45 -10.58
CA ARG A 10 16.48 5.37 -9.33
C ARG A 10 17.26 4.57 -8.30
N THR A 11 17.31 5.07 -7.08
CA THR A 11 17.92 4.38 -5.94
C THR A 11 16.99 3.28 -5.44
N PRO A 12 17.46 2.02 -5.29
CA PRO A 12 16.67 0.98 -4.66
C PRO A 12 16.26 1.38 -3.24
N GLY A 13 15.00 1.13 -2.87
CA GLY A 13 14.41 1.55 -1.61
C GLY A 13 13.84 2.97 -1.60
N GLU A 14 14.11 3.79 -2.63
CA GLU A 14 13.59 5.17 -2.70
C GLU A 14 12.39 5.26 -3.65
N TYR A 15 11.22 5.47 -3.05
CA TYR A 15 9.97 5.68 -3.77
C TYR A 15 9.01 6.55 -2.94
N THR A 16 8.01 7.11 -3.61
CA THR A 16 6.99 7.92 -2.95
C THR A 16 5.96 7.03 -2.27
N VAL A 17 5.78 7.24 -0.97
CA VAL A 17 4.69 6.71 -0.15
C VAL A 17 3.71 7.84 0.10
N TYR A 18 2.42 7.62 -0.20
CA TYR A 18 1.37 8.62 0.01
C TYR A 18 0.71 8.52 1.38
N TYR A 19 0.68 7.32 1.94
CA TYR A 19 0.18 7.03 3.28
C TYR A 19 0.77 5.70 3.74
N GLN A 20 1.06 5.57 5.03
CA GLN A 20 1.53 4.32 5.63
C GLN A 20 0.55 3.91 6.72
N HIS A 21 0.19 2.63 6.71
CA HIS A 21 -0.63 1.98 7.72
C HIS A 21 0.18 0.91 8.44
N GLN A 22 0.14 0.92 9.77
CA GLN A 22 0.80 -0.10 10.58
C GLN A 22 -0.24 -1.11 11.07
N LEU A 23 -0.08 -2.37 10.64
CA LEU A 23 -0.90 -3.47 11.15
C LEU A 23 -0.56 -3.79 12.62
N PRO A 24 -1.53 -4.27 13.41
CA PRO A 24 -1.26 -4.93 14.68
C PRO A 24 -0.44 -6.21 14.47
N THR A 25 0.51 -6.51 15.37
CA THR A 25 1.38 -7.70 15.28
C THR A 25 0.59 -9.01 15.16
N GLY A 26 -0.57 -9.11 15.83
CA GLY A 26 -1.43 -10.29 15.78
C GLY A 26 -2.09 -10.54 14.41
N ASP A 27 -2.06 -9.54 13.53
CA ASP A 27 -2.72 -9.61 12.23
C ASP A 27 -1.75 -9.88 11.08
N TYR A 28 -0.44 -9.93 11.30
CA TYR A 28 0.56 -10.04 10.21
C TYR A 28 0.34 -11.26 9.30
N THR A 29 -0.17 -12.36 9.84
CA THR A 29 -0.41 -13.60 9.08
C THR A 29 -1.79 -13.67 8.42
N LYS A 30 -2.64 -12.65 8.61
CA LYS A 30 -3.94 -12.55 7.94
C LYS A 30 -3.76 -12.31 6.44
N SER A 31 -4.82 -12.55 5.67
CA SER A 31 -4.78 -12.42 4.21
C SER A 31 -4.54 -10.98 3.74
N ASP A 32 -4.06 -10.83 2.51
CA ASP A 32 -3.96 -9.52 1.85
C ASP A 32 -5.31 -8.78 1.84
N ASP A 33 -6.43 -9.49 1.63
CA ASP A 33 -7.77 -8.89 1.69
C ASP A 33 -8.06 -8.27 3.07
N TYR A 34 -7.64 -8.93 4.15
CA TYR A 34 -7.80 -8.39 5.51
C TYR A 34 -6.89 -7.17 5.71
N HIS A 35 -5.63 -7.28 5.32
CA HIS A 35 -4.65 -6.21 5.38
C HIS A 35 -5.14 -4.95 4.66
N PHE A 36 -5.67 -5.11 3.44
CA PHE A 36 -6.10 -3.97 2.61
C PHE A 36 -7.37 -3.33 3.15
N LYS A 37 -8.29 -4.11 3.74
CA LYS A 37 -9.44 -3.55 4.48
C LYS A 37 -8.97 -2.69 5.65
N ASN A 38 -8.03 -3.20 6.44
CA ASN A 38 -7.48 -2.49 7.60
C ASN A 38 -6.73 -1.21 7.18
N ALA A 39 -5.99 -1.26 6.07
CA ALA A 39 -5.31 -0.10 5.51
C ALA A 39 -6.28 0.95 4.93
N ASN A 40 -7.34 0.52 4.23
CA ASN A 40 -8.39 1.41 3.74
C ASN A 40 -9.14 2.09 4.90
N GLU A 41 -9.45 1.36 5.96
CA GLU A 41 -10.00 1.92 7.20
C GLU A 41 -9.06 2.95 7.82
N GLY A 42 -7.78 2.62 7.96
CA GLY A 42 -6.77 3.54 8.47
C GLY A 42 -6.69 4.83 7.65
N LEU A 43 -6.64 4.71 6.33
CA LEU A 43 -6.60 5.85 5.42
C LEU A 43 -7.87 6.70 5.47
N TYR A 44 -9.05 6.08 5.55
CA TYR A 44 -10.32 6.78 5.74
C TYR A 44 -10.30 7.62 7.02
N ASN A 45 -9.90 7.01 8.13
CA ASN A 45 -9.80 7.68 9.43
C ASN A 45 -8.79 8.83 9.39
N ALA A 46 -7.62 8.61 8.78
CA ALA A 46 -6.60 9.65 8.62
C ALA A 46 -7.10 10.84 7.79
N MET A 47 -7.81 10.60 6.67
CA MET A 47 -8.39 11.67 5.85
C MET A 47 -9.52 12.43 6.55
N ASN A 48 -10.21 11.81 7.51
CA ASN A 48 -11.19 12.50 8.35
C ASN A 48 -10.53 13.38 9.41
N GLN A 49 -9.36 12.98 9.90
CA GLN A 49 -8.59 13.72 10.91
C GLN A 49 -7.74 14.83 10.28
N ASP A 50 -7.29 14.65 9.04
CA ASP A 50 -6.45 15.59 8.29
C ASP A 50 -7.11 15.98 6.96
N PRO A 51 -7.82 17.12 6.91
CA PRO A 51 -8.41 17.64 5.69
C PRO A 51 -7.38 17.99 4.60
N GLN A 52 -6.13 18.31 4.96
CA GLN A 52 -5.08 18.59 3.99
C GLN A 52 -4.61 17.32 3.31
N LEU A 53 -4.42 16.24 4.08
CA LEU A 53 -4.17 14.90 3.55
C LEU A 53 -5.28 14.51 2.56
N ARG A 54 -6.55 14.61 2.98
CA ARG A 54 -7.70 14.32 2.11
C ARG A 54 -7.66 15.14 0.82
N ALA A 55 -7.47 16.46 0.91
CA ALA A 55 -7.45 17.33 -0.26
C ALA A 55 -6.26 17.03 -1.20
N SER A 56 -5.10 16.64 -0.64
CA SER A 56 -3.93 16.27 -1.44
C SER A 56 -4.15 14.97 -2.21
N LEU A 57 -4.72 13.95 -1.54
CA LEU A 57 -5.01 12.66 -2.13
C LEU A 57 -6.13 12.71 -3.15
N GLU A 58 -7.22 13.43 -2.89
CA GLU A 58 -8.31 13.63 -3.85
C GLU A 58 -7.85 14.33 -5.13
N ARG A 59 -6.97 15.32 -5.01
CA ARG A 59 -6.39 16.00 -6.18
C ARG A 59 -5.55 15.04 -7.02
N ARG A 60 -4.85 14.09 -6.38
CA ARG A 60 -3.95 13.14 -7.05
C ARG A 60 -4.69 11.94 -7.61
N TYR A 61 -5.67 11.44 -6.87
CA TYR A 61 -6.49 10.26 -7.13
C TYR A 61 -7.96 10.61 -6.86
N PRO A 62 -8.66 11.23 -7.82
CA PRO A 62 -10.06 11.61 -7.64
C PRO A 62 -10.93 10.41 -7.26
N GLY A 63 -11.72 10.56 -6.20
CA GLY A 63 -12.61 9.52 -5.66
C GLY A 63 -11.95 8.59 -4.64
N ILE A 64 -10.70 8.84 -4.24
CA ILE A 64 -10.00 8.03 -3.24
C ILE A 64 -10.71 8.01 -1.89
N TYR A 65 -11.27 9.14 -1.44
CA TYR A 65 -12.01 9.22 -0.17
C TYR A 65 -13.27 8.36 -0.21
N GLU A 66 -14.01 8.41 -1.32
CA GLU A 66 -15.20 7.57 -1.52
C GLU A 66 -14.83 6.09 -1.54
N HIS A 67 -13.76 5.71 -2.26
CA HIS A 67 -13.30 4.33 -2.34
C HIS A 67 -12.96 3.72 -0.98
N VAL A 68 -12.29 4.49 -0.11
CA VAL A 68 -11.88 4.00 1.22
C VAL A 68 -12.97 4.19 2.28
N SER A 69 -14.07 4.88 1.96
CA SER A 69 -15.18 5.05 2.89
C SER A 69 -15.86 3.71 3.17
N PRO A 70 -16.43 3.53 4.38
CA PRO A 70 -17.20 2.33 4.68
C PRO A 70 -18.44 2.25 3.80
N GLY A 71 -18.74 1.06 3.29
CA GLY A 71 -19.97 0.79 2.55
C GLY A 71 -21.20 0.73 3.46
N ALA A 72 -22.37 0.44 2.87
CA ALA A 72 -23.66 0.45 3.56
C ALA A 72 -23.78 -0.47 4.80
N ARG A 73 -22.88 -1.45 4.96
CA ARG A 73 -22.81 -2.36 6.11
C ARG A 73 -21.61 -2.07 7.04
N ASN A 74 -21.06 -0.85 6.99
CA ASN A 74 -19.87 -0.42 7.73
C ASN A 74 -18.60 -1.25 7.42
N GLY A 75 -18.54 -1.87 6.25
CA GLY A 75 -17.40 -2.65 5.79
C GLY A 75 -16.52 -1.85 4.83
N TYR A 76 -15.21 -2.08 4.89
CA TYR A 76 -14.23 -1.47 3.99
C TYR A 76 -13.92 -2.40 2.80
N SER A 77 -13.56 -1.80 1.66
CA SER A 77 -13.11 -2.55 0.48
C SER A 77 -11.80 -3.31 0.77
N SER A 78 -11.63 -4.50 0.20
CA SER A 78 -10.34 -5.20 0.15
C SER A 78 -9.48 -4.79 -1.04
N GLU A 79 -9.95 -3.89 -1.89
CA GLU A 79 -9.21 -3.39 -3.04
C GLU A 79 -8.50 -2.08 -2.70
N PRO A 80 -7.28 -1.85 -3.21
CA PRO A 80 -6.65 -0.54 -3.09
C PRO A 80 -7.40 0.50 -3.95
N PRO A 81 -7.30 1.80 -3.63
CA PRO A 81 -7.84 2.87 -4.47
C PRO A 81 -7.30 2.81 -5.91
N ARG A 82 -8.13 3.23 -6.88
CA ARG A 82 -7.78 3.21 -8.30
C ARG A 82 -6.43 3.90 -8.59
N GLY A 83 -5.54 3.20 -9.30
CA GLY A 83 -4.22 3.72 -9.67
C GLY A 83 -3.14 3.58 -8.59
N THR A 84 -3.51 3.05 -7.42
CA THR A 84 -2.61 2.78 -6.30
C THR A 84 -2.55 1.29 -5.99
N THR A 85 -1.61 0.91 -5.13
CA THR A 85 -1.60 -0.40 -4.47
C THR A 85 -1.14 -0.23 -3.03
N TRP A 86 -1.59 -1.14 -2.17
CA TRP A 86 -0.97 -1.34 -0.86
C TRP A 86 0.26 -2.22 -1.04
N HIS A 87 1.43 -1.67 -0.76
CA HIS A 87 2.70 -2.38 -0.79
C HIS A 87 3.04 -2.86 0.62
N HIS A 88 3.21 -4.18 0.80
CA HIS A 88 3.83 -4.73 2.01
C HIS A 88 5.32 -4.38 2.01
N ALA A 89 5.68 -3.36 2.78
CA ALA A 89 7.05 -2.86 2.88
C ALA A 89 7.93 -3.79 3.73
N ASN A 90 9.24 -3.55 3.72
CA ASN A 90 10.20 -4.38 4.45
C ASN A 90 10.05 -4.29 5.97
N GLN A 91 9.59 -3.14 6.48
CA GLN A 91 9.25 -3.01 7.89
C GLN A 91 8.06 -3.93 8.24
N PRO A 92 8.17 -4.77 9.29
CA PRO A 92 7.08 -5.64 9.71
C PRO A 92 5.75 -4.92 9.94
N GLY A 93 4.69 -5.42 9.30
CA GLY A 93 3.33 -4.88 9.40
C GLY A 93 3.07 -3.57 8.65
N SER A 94 4.06 -3.01 7.95
CA SER A 94 3.88 -1.75 7.21
C SER A 94 3.22 -1.99 5.85
N LEU A 95 2.08 -1.35 5.64
CA LEU A 95 1.39 -1.25 4.35
C LEU A 95 1.48 0.18 3.84
N GLU A 96 2.05 0.35 2.66
CA GLU A 96 2.32 1.66 2.08
C GLU A 96 1.49 1.88 0.82
N LEU A 97 0.76 2.99 0.77
CA LEU A 97 0.01 3.40 -0.40
C LEU A 97 0.96 3.99 -1.44
N VAL A 98 1.16 3.28 -2.55
CA VAL A 98 2.10 3.66 -3.61
C VAL A 98 1.44 3.62 -4.99
N VAL A 99 2.07 4.23 -6.01
CA VAL A 99 1.58 4.17 -7.39
C VAL A 99 1.68 2.73 -7.91
N PHE A 100 0.56 2.13 -8.33
CA PHE A 100 0.52 0.75 -8.84
C PHE A 100 1.48 0.54 -10.03
N GLU A 101 1.43 1.44 -11.01
CA GLU A 101 2.27 1.36 -12.21
C GLU A 101 3.76 1.41 -11.88
N HIS A 102 4.17 2.20 -10.88
CA HIS A 102 5.56 2.24 -10.46
C HIS A 102 5.97 0.96 -9.73
N HIS A 103 5.13 0.49 -8.81
CA HIS A 103 5.37 -0.76 -8.08
C HIS A 103 5.53 -1.95 -9.02
N ARG A 104 4.66 -2.04 -10.05
CA ARG A 104 4.72 -3.07 -11.08
C ARG A 104 5.96 -2.94 -11.97
N LYS A 105 6.22 -1.76 -12.52
CA LYS A 105 7.28 -1.54 -13.52
C LYS A 105 8.69 -1.53 -12.91
N TYR A 106 8.84 -0.95 -11.72
CA TYR A 106 10.11 -0.74 -11.03
C TYR A 106 10.20 -1.63 -9.79
N SER A 107 9.76 -2.88 -9.87
CA SER A 107 9.67 -3.80 -8.73
C SER A 107 10.96 -3.89 -7.90
N LYS A 108 12.15 -3.87 -8.52
CA LYS A 108 13.45 -3.87 -7.82
C LYS A 108 13.73 -2.62 -6.97
N ILE A 109 13.04 -1.51 -7.22
CA ILE A 109 13.10 -0.31 -6.39
C ILE A 109 12.31 -0.51 -5.09
N TYR A 110 11.19 -1.24 -5.14
CA TYR A 110 10.37 -1.53 -3.97
C TYR A 110 10.86 -2.76 -3.19
N HIS A 111 11.41 -3.75 -3.92
CA HIS A 111 11.89 -5.03 -3.39
C HIS A 111 13.38 -5.22 -3.75
N PRO A 112 14.30 -4.48 -3.12
CA PRO A 112 15.72 -4.48 -3.50
C PRO A 112 16.39 -5.85 -3.35
N ASP A 113 16.02 -6.61 -2.33
CA ASP A 113 16.49 -7.99 -2.11
C ASP A 113 15.66 -9.06 -2.86
N GLY A 114 14.74 -8.63 -3.73
CA GLY A 114 13.88 -9.51 -4.51
C GLY A 114 12.68 -10.06 -3.75
N THR A 115 12.46 -9.67 -2.49
CA THR A 115 11.30 -10.10 -1.71
C THR A 115 10.62 -8.91 -1.02
N GLY A 116 9.29 -8.95 -0.94
CA GLY A 116 8.49 -7.94 -0.23
C GLY A 116 8.15 -8.35 1.20
N GLY A 117 7.58 -7.40 1.95
CA GLY A 117 7.07 -7.63 3.31
C GLY A 117 6.12 -8.81 3.43
N ARG A 118 5.36 -9.07 2.36
CA ARG A 118 4.46 -10.22 2.26
C ARG A 118 5.16 -11.55 2.55
N ASN A 119 6.39 -11.72 2.04
CA ASN A 119 7.18 -12.93 2.27
C ASN A 119 7.95 -12.90 3.60
N LYS A 120 8.23 -11.71 4.13
CA LYS A 120 9.10 -11.53 5.31
C LYS A 120 8.34 -11.63 6.61
N TRP A 121 7.14 -11.06 6.67
CA TRP A 121 6.37 -10.95 7.91
C TRP A 121 4.91 -11.39 7.77
N GLY A 122 4.33 -11.44 6.56
CA GLY A 122 3.06 -12.12 6.29
C GLY A 122 2.10 -11.40 5.33
N GLY A 123 0.94 -12.01 5.08
CA GLY A 123 -0.03 -11.65 4.02
C GLY A 123 -0.86 -12.85 3.56
N GLY A 124 -1.15 -13.76 4.49
CA GLY A 124 -1.76 -15.05 4.26
C GLY A 124 -0.75 -16.16 3.98
N SER A 125 -1.14 -17.39 4.31
CA SER A 125 -0.37 -18.61 4.06
C SER A 125 -0.52 -19.04 2.59
N GLY A 126 0.60 -19.05 1.86
CA GLY A 126 0.72 -19.72 0.56
C GLY A 126 1.19 -18.79 -0.56
N CYS A 127 2.22 -19.26 -1.28
CA CYS A 127 2.68 -18.68 -2.54
C CYS A 127 1.48 -18.37 -3.46
N ARG A 128 1.49 -17.20 -4.08
CA ARG A 128 0.78 -16.96 -5.34
C ARG A 128 1.80 -17.07 -6.47
#